data_AF-A0AB39UMR1-F1
#
_entry.id   AF-A0AB39UMR1-F1
#
_cell.length_a   1.000
_cell.length_b   1.000
_cell.length_c   1.000
_cell.angle_alpha   90.00
_cell.angle_beta   90.00
_cell.angle_gamma   90.00
#
_symmetry.space_group_name_H-M   'P 1'
#
loop_
_entity.id
_entity.type
_entity.pdbx_description
1 polymer ?
#
loop_
_entity_poly.entity_id
_entity_poly.type
_entity_poly.pdbx_seq_one_letter_code
_entity_poly.pdbx_strand_id
1 'polypeptide(L)'
;MARQSGDDVSNVQVNVTNSFASSALKIIKKRTGAAAASRGVGPFTAKVACTYLADGQQKQISLDNGGVVKLSAANGYEASVDDIINGAQCVVKETDDGGADSSSMDPADGRIQMSDDASKNVVTITNVFNAKPTPKPVNPSNGGSSKNPSNPKSHQAGNRRSGTRLAKTGAAIGIALSAAALLMAVGVTSVLIARAKSAEDPTDGAGSR
;
A
#
# COMPACT_ATOMS: atom_id res chain seq x y z
N MET A 1 -71.60 -15.25 42.64
CA MET A 1 -70.59 -15.06 41.58
C MET A 1 -69.32 -14.53 42.22
N ALA A 2 -68.19 -15.24 42.17
CA ALA A 2 -66.91 -14.75 42.68
C ALA A 2 -66.04 -14.27 41.50
N ARG A 3 -65.50 -13.05 41.60
CA ARG A 3 -64.57 -12.45 40.63
C ARG A 3 -63.17 -12.95 40.95
N GLN A 4 -62.49 -13.57 39.98
CA GLN A 4 -61.07 -13.87 40.09
C GLN A 4 -60.26 -12.60 39.85
N SER A 5 -59.37 -12.32 40.81
CA SER A 5 -58.40 -11.24 40.83
C SER A 5 -57.41 -11.39 39.67
N GLY A 6 -57.04 -10.25 39.09
CA GLY A 6 -56.24 -10.16 37.87
C GLY A 6 -54.87 -10.83 37.97
N ASP A 7 -54.46 -11.40 36.85
CA ASP A 7 -53.15 -12.00 36.65
C ASP A 7 -52.05 -10.94 36.84
N ASP A 8 -51.17 -11.16 37.81
CA ASP A 8 -49.93 -10.41 37.98
C ASP A 8 -49.03 -10.68 36.76
N VAL A 9 -49.01 -9.75 35.83
CA VAL A 9 -48.06 -9.75 34.70
C VAL A 9 -46.70 -9.29 35.21
N SER A 10 -45.86 -10.25 35.61
CA SER A 10 -44.45 -10.01 35.87
C SER A 10 -43.73 -9.69 34.56
N ASN A 11 -43.22 -8.47 34.42
CA ASN A 11 -42.47 -8.04 33.25
C ASN A 11 -41.09 -8.73 33.24
N VAL A 12 -40.78 -9.48 32.18
CA VAL A 12 -39.47 -10.12 31.99
C VAL A 12 -38.61 -9.18 31.14
N GLN A 13 -37.56 -8.62 31.76
CA GLN A 13 -36.58 -7.79 31.08
C GLN A 13 -35.47 -8.67 30.51
N VAL A 14 -35.34 -8.71 29.19
CA VAL A 14 -34.25 -9.39 28.49
C VAL A 14 -33.27 -8.33 27.99
N ASN A 15 -32.06 -8.33 28.53
CA ASN A 15 -30.98 -7.49 28.04
C ASN A 15 -30.17 -8.27 26.99
N VAL A 16 -30.15 -7.76 25.76
CA VAL A 16 -29.25 -8.25 24.71
C VAL A 16 -28.07 -7.29 24.60
N THR A 17 -26.89 -7.74 25.01
CA THR A 17 -25.63 -6.99 24.86
C THR A 17 -24.89 -7.47 23.63
N ASN A 18 -24.54 -6.53 22.74
CA ASN A 18 -23.66 -6.79 21.61
C ASN A 18 -22.26 -6.28 21.93
N SER A 19 -21.28 -7.17 22.03
CA SER A 19 -19.87 -6.85 22.26
C SER A 19 -19.07 -7.01 20.97
N PHE A 20 -18.44 -5.94 20.50
CA PHE A 20 -17.49 -6.01 19.39
C PHE A 20 -16.07 -6.12 19.94
N ALA A 21 -15.38 -7.22 19.64
CA ALA A 21 -13.97 -7.34 19.97
C ALA A 21 -13.14 -6.40 19.07
N SER A 22 -12.28 -5.59 19.68
CA SER A 22 -11.26 -4.82 19.00
C SER A 22 -9.94 -5.60 18.93
N SER A 23 -9.15 -5.35 17.89
CA SER A 23 -7.82 -5.88 17.68
C SER A 23 -6.85 -4.78 17.26
N ALA A 24 -5.57 -5.11 17.29
CA ALA A 24 -4.49 -4.24 16.85
C ALA A 24 -3.91 -4.74 15.53
N LEU A 25 -3.60 -3.82 14.61
CA LEU A 25 -2.80 -4.07 13.42
C LEU A 25 -1.34 -3.73 13.69
N LYS A 26 -0.46 -4.73 13.61
CA LYS A 26 0.98 -4.54 13.69
C LYS A 26 1.57 -4.23 12.31
N ILE A 27 2.37 -3.17 12.23
CA ILE A 27 3.10 -2.78 11.02
C ILE A 27 4.60 -2.93 11.28
N ILE A 28 5.26 -3.70 10.43
CA ILE A 28 6.71 -3.97 10.53
C ILE A 28 7.40 -3.39 9.31
N LYS A 29 8.50 -2.69 9.52
CA LYS A 29 9.34 -2.17 8.44
C LYS A 29 10.64 -2.97 8.32
N LYS A 30 10.80 -3.66 7.20
CA LYS A 30 12.04 -4.30 6.78
C LYS A 30 12.83 -3.38 5.86
N ARG A 31 14.14 -3.35 6.09
CA ARG A 31 15.11 -2.60 5.29
C ARG A 31 16.15 -3.57 4.77
N THR A 32 16.28 -3.66 3.46
CA THR A 32 17.12 -4.66 2.80
C THR A 32 18.04 -4.01 1.77
N GLY A 33 19.04 -4.75 1.30
CA GLY A 33 20.03 -4.25 0.35
C GLY A 33 21.30 -3.70 1.00
N ALA A 34 22.37 -3.65 0.21
CA ALA A 34 23.72 -3.33 0.68
C ALA A 34 23.88 -1.92 1.26
N ALA A 35 22.99 -0.99 0.89
CA ALA A 35 23.00 0.38 1.39
C ALA A 35 21.93 0.65 2.47
N ALA A 36 21.24 -0.38 2.97
CA ALA A 36 20.16 -0.20 3.96
C ALA A 36 20.62 0.47 5.26
N ALA A 37 21.82 0.15 5.73
CA ALA A 37 22.37 0.71 6.96
C ALA A 37 22.72 2.21 6.83
N SER A 38 23.12 2.66 5.64
CA SER A 38 23.57 4.04 5.41
C SER A 38 22.49 4.96 4.79
N ARG A 39 21.63 4.43 3.90
CA ARG A 39 20.54 5.19 3.25
C ARG A 39 19.18 4.96 3.89
N GLY A 40 18.93 3.74 4.36
CA GLY A 40 17.63 3.35 4.91
C GLY A 40 17.47 3.66 6.39
N VAL A 41 18.01 4.77 6.91
CA VAL A 41 17.93 5.04 8.37
C VAL A 41 16.51 5.41 8.82
N GLY A 42 15.70 5.94 7.91
CA GLY A 42 14.35 6.44 8.21
C GLY A 42 14.38 7.79 8.95
N PRO A 43 13.29 8.19 9.61
CA PRO A 43 12.05 7.42 9.76
C PRO A 43 11.31 7.20 8.44
N PHE A 44 10.51 6.14 8.40
CA PHE A 44 9.53 5.88 7.34
C PHE A 44 8.14 6.22 7.86
N THR A 45 7.24 6.61 6.95
CA THR A 45 5.86 6.94 7.32
C THR A 45 4.90 6.05 6.56
N ALA A 46 3.98 5.41 7.29
CA ALA A 46 2.86 4.68 6.72
C ALA A 46 1.54 5.28 7.17
N LYS A 47 0.49 5.08 6.37
CA LYS A 47 -0.88 5.47 6.68
C LYS A 47 -1.79 4.26 6.59
N VAL A 48 -2.63 4.10 7.60
CA VAL A 48 -3.67 3.08 7.69
C VAL A 48 -5.03 3.73 7.47
N ALA A 49 -5.88 3.07 6.70
CA ALA A 49 -7.30 3.36 6.65
C ALA A 49 -8.07 2.06 6.77
N CYS A 50 -9.07 2.03 7.64
CA CYS A 50 -9.90 0.85 7.86
C CYS A 50 -11.38 1.19 7.66
N THR A 51 -12.12 0.25 7.08
CA THR A 51 -13.57 0.33 6.94
C THR A 51 -14.23 -0.94 7.48
N TYR A 52 -15.48 -0.81 7.89
CA TYR A 52 -16.30 -1.92 8.35
C TYR A 52 -17.70 -1.80 7.75
N LEU A 53 -18.43 -2.91 7.69
CA LEU A 53 -19.80 -2.93 7.20
C LEU A 53 -20.76 -2.71 8.38
N ALA A 54 -21.59 -1.68 8.29
CA ALA A 54 -22.68 -1.44 9.22
C ALA A 54 -23.94 -1.08 8.44
N ASP A 55 -25.04 -1.77 8.71
CA ASP A 55 -26.34 -1.56 8.04
C ASP A 55 -26.24 -1.69 6.51
N GLY A 56 -25.38 -2.58 6.03
CA GLY A 56 -25.12 -2.79 4.59
C GLY A 56 -24.28 -1.69 3.93
N GLN A 57 -23.75 -0.72 4.68
CA GLN A 57 -22.90 0.35 4.16
C GLN A 57 -21.48 0.27 4.73
N GLN A 58 -20.49 0.56 3.88
CA GLN A 58 -19.11 0.71 4.34
C GLN A 58 -18.97 2.02 5.12
N LYS A 59 -18.55 1.93 6.38
CA LYS A 59 -18.23 3.06 7.25
C LYS A 59 -16.74 3.06 7.56
N GLN A 60 -16.15 4.24 7.71
CA GLN A 60 -14.74 4.39 8.06
C GLN A 60 -14.55 4.31 9.59
N ILE A 61 -13.47 3.68 10.02
CA ILE A 61 -13.02 3.70 11.42
C ILE A 61 -12.16 4.95 11.62
N SER A 62 -12.47 5.73 12.66
CA SER A 62 -11.62 6.85 13.08
C SER A 62 -10.43 6.29 13.86
N LEU A 63 -9.23 6.45 13.30
CA LEU A 63 -7.98 5.97 13.90
C LEU A 63 -7.21 7.13 14.50
N ASP A 64 -6.46 6.84 15.55
CA ASP A 64 -5.54 7.79 16.17
C ASP A 64 -4.57 8.39 15.15
N ASN A 65 -4.29 9.68 15.29
CA ASN A 65 -3.46 10.46 14.35
C ASN A 65 -3.91 10.33 12.88
N GLY A 66 -5.19 10.02 12.62
CA GLY A 66 -5.69 9.76 11.27
C GLY A 66 -5.08 8.53 10.60
N GLY A 67 -4.61 7.56 11.39
CA GLY A 67 -3.97 6.32 10.94
C GLY A 67 -2.52 6.49 10.51
N VAL A 68 -1.87 7.63 10.77
CA VAL A 68 -0.47 7.86 10.42
C VAL A 68 0.44 7.26 11.48
N VAL A 69 1.39 6.42 11.05
CA VAL A 69 2.41 5.80 11.91
C VAL A 69 3.82 6.07 11.40
N LYS A 70 4.78 6.18 12.32
CA LYS A 70 6.20 6.32 12.01
C LYS A 70 6.96 5.04 12.37
N LEU A 71 7.88 4.62 11.50
CA LEU A 71 8.69 3.42 11.64
C LEU A 71 10.17 3.85 11.62
N SER A 72 10.89 3.67 12.72
CA SER A 72 12.21 4.25 12.95
C SER A 72 13.08 3.35 13.83
N ALA A 73 14.37 3.66 13.95
CA ALA A 73 15.23 2.94 14.89
C ALA A 73 14.73 2.98 16.34
N ALA A 74 14.08 4.09 16.76
CA ALA A 74 13.63 4.29 18.13
C ALA A 74 12.50 3.33 18.57
N ASN A 75 11.68 2.87 17.62
CA ASN A 75 10.62 1.88 17.84
C ASN A 75 10.92 0.54 17.17
N GLY A 76 12.19 0.24 16.91
CA GLY A 76 12.58 -1.02 16.29
C GLY A 76 12.02 -1.22 14.88
N TYR A 77 11.61 -0.15 14.21
CA TYR A 77 10.91 -0.17 12.92
C TYR A 77 9.55 -0.87 12.97
N GLU A 78 8.86 -0.81 14.10
CA GLU A 78 7.52 -1.37 14.29
C GLU A 78 6.53 -0.33 14.86
N ALA A 79 5.26 -0.44 14.48
CA ALA A 79 4.17 0.34 15.06
C ALA A 79 2.90 -0.52 15.16
N SER A 80 2.04 -0.20 16.13
CA SER A 80 0.70 -0.77 16.25
C SER A 80 -0.36 0.30 15.99
N VAL A 81 -1.47 -0.11 15.38
CA VAL A 81 -2.70 0.67 15.29
C VAL A 81 -3.78 -0.12 15.99
N ASP A 82 -4.22 0.40 17.13
CA ASP A 82 -5.17 -0.26 18.02
C ASP A 82 -6.63 0.14 17.69
N ASP A 83 -7.58 -0.37 18.48
CA ASP A 83 -9.02 -0.05 18.39
C ASP A 83 -9.67 -0.31 17.02
N ILE A 84 -9.20 -1.35 16.31
CA ILE A 84 -9.77 -1.77 15.04
C ILE A 84 -10.76 -2.91 15.27
N ILE A 85 -11.98 -2.79 14.72
CA ILE A 85 -13.01 -3.81 14.86
C ILE A 85 -12.59 -5.09 14.10
N ASN A 86 -12.77 -6.26 14.72
CA ASN A 86 -12.55 -7.53 14.01
C ASN A 86 -13.45 -7.65 12.77
N GLY A 87 -12.89 -8.16 11.68
CA GLY A 87 -13.54 -8.23 10.38
C GLY A 87 -13.46 -6.95 9.53
N ALA A 88 -12.93 -5.84 10.09
CA ALA A 88 -12.69 -4.61 9.33
C ALA A 88 -11.66 -4.84 8.20
N GLN A 89 -11.86 -4.15 7.08
CA GLN A 89 -10.97 -4.15 5.95
C GLN A 89 -10.02 -2.96 6.05
N CYS A 90 -8.74 -3.24 6.21
CA CYS A 90 -7.70 -2.21 6.33
C CYS A 90 -6.79 -2.18 5.11
N VAL A 91 -6.31 -0.98 4.78
CA VAL A 91 -5.29 -0.73 3.77
C VAL A 91 -4.16 0.06 4.41
N VAL A 92 -2.95 -0.48 4.32
CA VAL A 92 -1.71 0.19 4.71
C VAL A 92 -1.02 0.73 3.47
N LYS A 93 -0.59 1.99 3.51
CA LYS A 93 0.18 2.62 2.45
C LYS A 93 1.43 3.25 3.02
N GLU A 94 2.59 2.97 2.43
CA GLU A 94 3.81 3.71 2.72
C GLU A 94 3.74 5.05 2.00
N THR A 95 3.77 6.13 2.77
CA THR A 95 3.67 7.50 2.26
C THR A 95 5.03 8.20 2.19
N ASP A 96 6.01 7.70 2.93
CA ASP A 96 7.41 8.13 2.84
C ASP A 96 8.31 6.90 2.99
N ASP A 97 8.99 6.55 1.90
CA ASP A 97 9.82 5.36 1.76
C ASP A 97 11.31 5.61 2.05
N GLY A 98 11.66 6.85 2.42
CA GLY A 98 13.02 7.26 2.73
C GLY A 98 14.00 7.16 1.54
N GLY A 99 13.52 7.23 0.30
CA GLY A 99 14.36 7.14 -0.90
C GLY A 99 14.81 5.72 -1.21
N ALA A 100 13.94 4.74 -0.96
CA ALA A 100 14.16 3.36 -1.35
C ALA A 100 14.25 3.22 -2.88
N ASP A 101 15.02 2.23 -3.35
CA ASP A 101 15.06 1.91 -4.78
C ASP A 101 13.81 1.11 -5.20
N SER A 102 13.21 0.38 -4.26
CA SER A 102 11.90 -0.26 -4.40
C SER A 102 11.24 -0.50 -3.04
N SER A 103 9.92 -0.65 -3.06
CA SER A 103 9.08 -0.97 -1.89
C SER A 103 8.11 -2.09 -2.24
N SER A 104 7.86 -2.99 -1.29
CA SER A 104 6.85 -4.05 -1.38
C SER A 104 6.17 -4.28 -0.04
N MET A 105 5.00 -4.92 -0.06
CA MET A 105 4.23 -5.22 1.14
C MET A 105 3.78 -6.68 1.17
N ASP A 106 3.66 -7.21 2.38
CA ASP A 106 3.05 -8.50 2.68
C ASP A 106 2.07 -8.31 3.85
N PRO A 107 0.77 -8.60 3.69
CA PRO A 107 0.10 -9.02 2.45
C PRO A 107 0.22 -7.99 1.31
N ALA A 108 0.05 -8.47 0.08
CA ALA A 108 0.15 -7.66 -1.13
C ALA A 108 -0.78 -6.43 -1.06
N ASP A 109 -0.31 -5.31 -1.61
CA ASP A 109 -0.99 -4.02 -1.59
C ASP A 109 -1.32 -3.47 -0.18
N GLY A 110 -0.77 -4.06 0.89
CA GLY A 110 -1.06 -3.68 2.26
C GLY A 110 -2.51 -3.89 2.68
N ARG A 111 -3.25 -4.77 1.98
CA ARG A 111 -4.66 -5.04 2.24
C ARG A 111 -4.80 -6.22 3.19
N ILE A 112 -5.57 -6.04 4.26
CA ILE A 112 -5.77 -7.06 5.28
C ILE A 112 -7.19 -6.98 5.85
N GLN A 113 -7.78 -8.14 6.15
CA GLN A 113 -8.97 -8.25 6.98
C GLN A 113 -8.55 -8.54 8.42
N MET A 114 -9.05 -7.75 9.36
CA MET A 114 -8.72 -7.94 10.78
C MET A 114 -9.32 -9.24 11.31
N SER A 115 -8.51 -10.06 11.98
CA SER A 115 -8.90 -11.29 12.67
C SER A 115 -8.90 -11.08 14.18
N ASP A 116 -9.65 -11.92 14.89
CA ASP A 116 -9.50 -12.16 16.32
C ASP A 116 -8.14 -12.79 16.72
N ASP A 117 -7.52 -13.53 15.81
CA ASP A 117 -6.14 -14.01 15.91
C ASP A 117 -5.14 -12.90 15.60
N ALA A 118 -4.63 -12.25 16.65
CA ALA A 118 -3.68 -11.16 16.55
C ALA A 118 -2.39 -11.49 15.77
N SER A 119 -2.01 -12.78 15.69
CA SER A 119 -0.82 -13.19 14.91
C SER A 119 -0.99 -13.01 13.40
N LYS A 120 -2.24 -12.95 12.93
CA LYS A 120 -2.58 -12.70 11.53
C LYS A 120 -2.65 -11.22 11.19
N ASN A 121 -2.80 -10.35 12.18
CA ASN A 121 -2.97 -8.91 11.99
C ASN A 121 -1.62 -8.20 11.83
N VAL A 122 -0.84 -8.61 10.83
CA VAL A 122 0.50 -8.10 10.58
C VAL A 122 0.63 -7.67 9.12
N VAL A 123 1.13 -6.45 8.90
CA VAL A 123 1.57 -5.98 7.59
C VAL A 123 3.07 -5.68 7.65
N THR A 124 3.84 -6.30 6.78
CA THR A 124 5.27 -6.03 6.61
C THR A 124 5.50 -5.17 5.37
N ILE A 125 6.13 -4.02 5.54
CA ILE A 125 6.60 -3.16 4.45
C ILE A 125 8.10 -3.41 4.27
N THR A 126 8.56 -3.72 3.06
CA THR A 126 9.97 -4.00 2.76
C THR A 126 10.52 -2.99 1.76
N ASN A 127 11.53 -2.21 2.17
CA ASN A 127 12.26 -1.32 1.26
C ASN A 127 13.64 -1.84 0.94
N VAL A 128 13.99 -1.78 -0.34
CA VAL A 128 15.32 -2.16 -0.85
C VAL A 128 16.16 -0.92 -1.07
N PHE A 129 17.39 -0.94 -0.56
CA PHE A 129 18.41 0.09 -0.73
C PHE A 129 19.66 -0.54 -1.33
N ASN A 130 19.81 -0.42 -2.64
CA ASN A 130 20.92 -0.93 -3.41
C ASN A 130 22.18 -0.09 -3.19
N ALA A 131 23.35 -0.73 -3.29
CA ALA A 131 24.61 -0.01 -3.37
C ALA A 131 24.64 0.84 -4.65
N LYS A 132 25.27 2.01 -4.58
CA LYS A 132 25.57 2.76 -5.81
C LYS A 132 26.55 1.94 -6.64
N PRO A 133 26.33 1.83 -7.97
CA PRO A 133 27.33 1.22 -8.84
C PRO A 133 28.65 1.98 -8.68
N THR A 134 29.68 1.29 -8.20
CA THR A 134 31.02 1.87 -8.23
C THR A 134 31.47 1.94 -9.69
N PRO A 135 31.98 3.08 -10.18
CA PRO A 135 32.60 3.13 -11.48
C PRO A 135 33.66 2.02 -11.57
N LYS A 136 33.60 1.21 -12.64
CA LYS A 136 34.64 0.21 -12.89
C LYS A 136 36.00 0.95 -12.88
N PRO A 137 37.02 0.45 -12.16
CA PRO A 137 38.35 1.04 -12.24
C PRO A 137 38.75 1.12 -13.71
N VAL A 138 38.90 2.34 -14.23
CA VAL A 138 39.48 2.55 -15.54
C VAL A 138 40.97 2.31 -15.35
N ASN A 139 41.46 1.19 -15.89
CA ASN A 139 42.89 0.93 -15.89
C ASN A 139 43.52 1.94 -16.88
N PRO A 140 44.46 2.79 -16.46
CA PRO A 140 45.18 3.65 -17.38
C PRO A 140 46.03 2.74 -18.28
N SER A 141 45.51 2.37 -19.45
CA SER A 141 46.34 1.70 -20.45
C SER A 141 47.36 2.73 -20.93
N ASN A 142 48.64 2.42 -20.71
CA ASN A 142 49.79 3.16 -21.21
C ASN A 142 49.63 3.46 -22.71
N GLY A 143 49.35 4.72 -23.03
CA GLY A 143 49.56 5.29 -24.36
C GLY A 143 51.06 5.39 -24.63
N GLY A 144 51.67 4.26 -24.98
CA GLY A 144 53.05 4.17 -25.43
C GLY A 144 53.27 5.04 -26.66
N SER A 145 54.27 5.91 -26.56
CA SER A 145 54.69 6.90 -27.55
C SER A 145 55.11 6.27 -28.88
N SER A 146 54.68 6.88 -30.00
CA SER A 146 55.45 6.87 -31.24
C SER A 146 56.06 8.26 -31.43
N LYS A 147 57.39 8.34 -31.32
CA LYS A 147 58.21 9.51 -31.66
C LYS A 147 58.41 9.56 -33.19
N ASN A 148 58.41 10.76 -33.79
CA ASN A 148 59.36 11.06 -34.87
C ASN A 148 59.73 12.57 -34.87
N PRO A 149 61.00 12.98 -35.02
CA PRO A 149 61.47 14.35 -34.80
C PRO A 149 61.70 15.17 -36.10
N SER A 150 61.55 16.51 -36.00
CA SER A 150 62.22 17.62 -36.78
C SER A 150 62.08 17.66 -38.33
N ASN A 151 61.86 18.75 -39.08
CA ASN A 151 61.81 20.23 -38.96
C ASN A 151 61.44 20.83 -40.40
N PRO A 152 61.62 22.12 -40.79
CA PRO A 152 60.77 23.32 -40.61
C PRO A 152 60.27 24.08 -41.89
N LYS A 153 59.47 25.14 -41.62
CA LYS A 153 59.27 26.46 -42.31
C LYS A 153 58.18 26.67 -43.40
N SER A 154 57.35 27.67 -43.08
CA SER A 154 56.81 28.79 -43.90
C SER A 154 55.70 28.52 -44.92
N HIS A 155 54.52 29.12 -44.74
CA HIS A 155 54.11 30.32 -45.49
C HIS A 155 52.73 30.87 -45.03
N GLN A 156 52.74 32.18 -44.76
CA GLN A 156 51.68 33.21 -44.85
C GLN A 156 50.20 32.85 -45.10
N ALA A 157 49.37 33.52 -44.27
CA ALA A 157 48.22 34.36 -44.63
C ALA A 157 47.12 33.82 -45.56
N GLY A 158 45.90 33.71 -45.02
CA GLY A 158 44.69 33.50 -45.82
C GLY A 158 43.40 33.53 -45.00
N ASN A 159 42.89 34.73 -44.76
CA ASN A 159 41.53 34.99 -44.27
C ASN A 159 40.49 34.34 -45.19
N ARG A 160 39.67 33.39 -44.71
CA ARG A 160 38.32 33.15 -45.26
C ARG A 160 37.31 32.74 -44.20
N ARG A 161 36.26 33.56 -44.19
CA ARG A 161 34.96 33.40 -43.56
C ARG A 161 34.23 32.12 -44.01
N SER A 162 33.20 31.82 -43.23
CA SER A 162 31.97 31.09 -43.60
C SER A 162 31.96 29.61 -43.28
N GLY A 163 31.19 29.27 -42.25
CA GLY A 163 30.90 27.91 -41.86
C GLY A 163 30.09 27.84 -40.57
N THR A 164 28.92 28.46 -40.55
CA THR A 164 27.90 28.33 -39.52
C THR A 164 27.57 26.85 -39.31
N ARG A 165 28.13 26.21 -38.28
CA ARG A 165 27.61 24.92 -37.80
C ARG A 165 26.57 25.20 -36.73
N LEU A 166 25.32 25.29 -37.18
CA LEU A 166 24.16 25.22 -36.30
C LEU A 166 24.20 23.90 -35.53
N ALA A 167 24.01 24.00 -34.22
CA ALA A 167 23.79 22.88 -33.33
C ALA A 167 22.56 22.09 -33.79
N LYS A 168 22.72 20.77 -33.90
CA LYS A 168 21.61 19.84 -34.16
C LYS A 168 20.87 19.58 -32.84
N THR A 169 20.04 20.52 -32.41
CA THR A 169 19.03 20.29 -31.37
C THR A 169 17.76 19.78 -32.03
N GLY A 170 17.64 18.46 -32.17
CA GLY A 170 16.42 17.80 -32.62
C GLY A 170 15.61 17.31 -31.43
N ALA A 171 14.83 18.20 -30.81
CA ALA A 171 13.74 17.82 -29.93
C ALA A 171 12.43 18.22 -30.62
N ALA A 172 11.77 17.25 -31.25
CA ALA A 172 10.42 17.44 -31.79
C ALA A 172 9.44 17.51 -30.61
N ILE A 173 8.99 18.72 -30.28
CA ILE A 173 7.93 18.95 -29.30
C ILE A 173 6.60 18.68 -30.03
N GLY A 174 6.10 17.45 -29.90
CA GLY A 174 4.75 17.09 -30.33
C GLY A 174 3.73 17.69 -29.37
N ILE A 175 2.87 18.56 -29.93
CA ILE A 175 1.82 19.30 -29.25
C ILE A 175 0.76 18.34 -28.70
N ALA A 176 0.33 18.60 -27.46
CA ALA A 176 -0.74 17.93 -26.76
C ALA A 176 -2.08 18.02 -27.52
N LEU A 177 -2.77 16.89 -27.63
CA LEU A 177 -4.23 16.86 -27.82
C LEU A 177 -4.83 15.96 -26.74
N SER A 178 -5.39 16.63 -25.74
CA SER A 178 -6.28 16.11 -24.72
C SER A 178 -7.57 15.58 -25.34
N ALA A 179 -7.94 14.34 -25.06
CA ALA A 179 -9.30 13.85 -25.16
C ALA A 179 -9.55 12.85 -24.02
N ALA A 180 -9.90 13.36 -22.84
CA ALA A 180 -10.51 12.56 -21.79
C ALA A 180 -11.98 12.35 -22.17
N ALA A 181 -12.29 11.19 -22.77
CA ALA A 181 -13.66 10.77 -22.98
C ALA A 181 -14.24 10.23 -21.67
N LEU A 182 -15.20 10.98 -21.12
CA LEU A 182 -16.01 10.63 -19.97
C LEU A 182 -16.98 9.49 -20.36
N LEU A 183 -16.83 8.31 -19.76
CA LEU A 183 -17.81 7.20 -19.88
C LEU A 183 -18.56 7.05 -18.55
N MET A 184 -19.71 7.72 -18.48
CA MET A 184 -20.79 7.45 -17.53
C MET A 184 -21.92 6.76 -18.30
N ALA A 185 -22.02 5.44 -18.19
CA ALA A 185 -23.16 4.61 -18.62
C ALA A 185 -22.80 3.14 -18.25
N VAL A 186 -23.60 2.25 -17.67
CA VAL A 186 -25.03 2.20 -17.34
C VAL A 186 -25.15 1.20 -16.17
N GLY A 187 -26.02 1.48 -15.20
CA GLY A 187 -26.38 0.50 -14.17
C GLY A 187 -27.32 -0.59 -14.70
N VAL A 188 -27.45 -1.65 -13.89
CA VAL A 188 -28.50 -2.68 -13.94
C VAL A 188 -28.34 -3.77 -15.00
N THR A 189 -27.84 -4.94 -14.55
CA THR A 189 -28.22 -6.31 -14.98
C THR A 189 -27.55 -7.27 -13.97
N SER A 190 -28.11 -8.32 -13.37
CA SER A 190 -29.44 -8.86 -13.21
C SER A 190 -29.38 -9.78 -11.98
N VAL A 191 -30.35 -9.67 -11.06
CA VAL A 191 -30.55 -10.65 -9.98
C VAL A 191 -31.26 -11.86 -10.57
N LEU A 192 -30.57 -12.98 -10.71
CA LEU A 192 -31.16 -14.32 -10.82
C LEU A 192 -30.19 -15.32 -10.17
N ILE A 193 -30.24 -15.45 -8.84
CA ILE A 193 -29.80 -16.70 -8.19
C ILE A 193 -31.06 -17.43 -7.77
N ALA A 194 -31.26 -18.57 -8.42
CA ALA A 194 -32.33 -19.52 -8.17
C ALA A 194 -32.41 -19.85 -6.69
N ARG A 195 -33.63 -19.76 -6.12
CA ARG A 195 -33.92 -20.40 -4.85
C ARG A 195 -33.96 -21.91 -5.06
N ALA A 196 -32.87 -22.60 -4.72
CA ALA A 196 -32.92 -24.02 -4.45
C ALA A 196 -33.70 -24.21 -3.14
N LYS A 197 -34.88 -24.80 -3.28
CA LYS A 197 -35.80 -25.18 -2.22
C LYS A 197 -35.26 -26.46 -1.60
N SER A 198 -34.47 -26.36 -0.53
CA SER A 198 -34.23 -27.52 0.34
C SER A 198 -35.45 -27.69 1.23
N ALA A 199 -36.28 -28.65 0.85
CA ALA A 199 -37.29 -29.25 1.70
C ALA A 199 -36.65 -30.48 2.37
N GLU A 200 -36.50 -30.44 3.68
CA GLU A 200 -36.37 -31.59 4.60
C GLU A 200 -37.21 -31.19 5.82
N ASP A 201 -38.50 -31.51 5.79
CA ASP A 201 -39.15 -32.68 6.41
C ASP A 201 -39.24 -32.60 7.95
N PRO A 202 -40.41 -32.25 8.53
CA PRO A 202 -40.68 -32.42 9.95
C PRO A 202 -41.32 -33.80 10.17
N THR A 203 -40.51 -34.80 10.53
CA THR A 203 -41.03 -36.01 11.18
C THR A 203 -41.04 -35.84 12.69
N ASP A 204 -42.27 -35.60 13.16
CA ASP A 204 -42.83 -35.88 14.47
C ASP A 204 -42.35 -37.23 15.05
N GLY A 205 -42.10 -37.29 16.35
CA GLY A 205 -41.49 -38.47 16.98
C GLY A 205 -41.41 -38.41 18.50
N ALA A 206 -42.54 -38.72 19.12
CA ALA A 206 -42.79 -38.84 20.56
C ALA A 206 -41.76 -39.66 21.38
N GLY A 207 -41.55 -39.19 22.62
CA GLY A 207 -41.51 -39.93 23.88
C GLY A 207 -40.78 -41.28 24.01
N SER A 208 -39.85 -41.37 24.97
CA SER A 208 -39.87 -42.37 26.07
C SER A 208 -38.59 -42.33 26.91
N ARG A 209 -38.71 -41.90 28.18
CA ARG A 209 -38.32 -42.61 29.42
C ARG A 209 -38.06 -41.63 30.56
#